data_AF-A0A6I5NGV3-F1
#
_entry.id   AF-A0A6I5NGV3-F1
#
_cell.length_a   1.000
_cell.length_b   1.000
_cell.length_c   1.000
_cell.angle_alpha   90.00
_cell.angle_beta   90.00
_cell.angle_gamma   90.00
#
_symmetry.space_group_name_H-M   'P 1'
#
loop_
_entity.id
_entity.type
_entity.pdbx_description
1 polymer ?
#
loop_
_entity_poly.entity_id
_entity_poly.type
_entity_poly.pdbx_seq_one_letter_code
_entity_poly.pdbx_strand_id
1 'polypeptide(L)'
;NEIPVLITFESDWEKAKALLLEVANEHAEHLSEVAEQRVQAASQKYMIFYSKLTPTVYTSVRDSGVLLTIRYLCEPRHRRGTEQAIWETILRQLAQHSDIQLAYPTQRFYTLPTSSPGESA
;
A
#
# COMPACT_ATOMS: atom_id res chain seq x y z
N ASN A 1 -11.30 1.77 5.67
CA ASN A 1 -11.13 0.94 4.46
C ASN A 1 -9.70 0.44 4.42
N GLU A 2 -9.43 -0.61 3.67
CA GLU A 2 -8.07 -1.14 3.49
C GLU A 2 -7.75 -1.33 2.01
N ILE A 3 -6.53 -1.02 1.62
CA ILE A 3 -6.03 -1.17 0.25
C ILE A 3 -4.74 -1.99 0.28
N PRO A 4 -4.76 -3.25 -0.19
CA PRO A 4 -3.58 -4.09 -0.28
C PRO A 4 -2.76 -3.76 -1.53
N VAL A 5 -1.47 -3.45 -1.37
CA VAL A 5 -0.51 -3.24 -2.45
C VAL A 5 0.62 -4.25 -2.30
N LEU A 6 0.72 -5.18 -3.25
CA LEU A 6 1.76 -6.21 -3.24
C LEU A 6 2.90 -5.79 -4.17
N ILE A 7 4.13 -5.72 -3.64
CA ILE A 7 5.35 -5.37 -4.39
C ILE A 7 6.32 -6.55 -4.39
N THR A 8 7.19 -6.62 -5.40
CA THR A 8 8.18 -7.72 -5.53
C THR A 8 9.20 -7.71 -4.39
N PHE A 9 9.92 -8.82 -4.18
CA PHE A 9 11.00 -8.88 -3.18
C PHE A 9 12.22 -8.03 -3.55
N GLU A 10 12.39 -7.73 -4.82
CA GLU A 10 13.45 -6.89 -5.37
C GLU A 10 13.17 -5.39 -5.20
N SER A 11 11.94 -5.02 -4.84
CA SER A 11 11.54 -3.62 -4.67
C SER A 11 12.07 -3.04 -3.36
N ASP A 12 12.36 -1.73 -3.34
CA ASP A 12 12.59 -1.00 -2.10
C ASP A 12 11.26 -0.83 -1.34
N TRP A 13 11.00 -1.75 -0.42
CA TRP A 13 9.74 -1.81 0.31
C TRP A 13 9.58 -0.68 1.34
N GLU A 14 10.68 -0.13 1.87
CA GLU A 14 10.64 0.97 2.83
C GLU A 14 10.24 2.27 2.12
N LYS A 15 10.84 2.52 0.96
CA LYS A 15 10.47 3.62 0.07
C LYS A 15 9.02 3.50 -0.40
N ALA A 16 8.61 2.31 -0.85
CA ALA A 16 7.22 2.06 -1.23
C ALA A 16 6.27 2.33 -0.06
N LYS A 17 6.59 1.87 1.16
CA LYS A 17 5.77 2.11 2.35
C LYS A 17 5.63 3.59 2.68
N ALA A 18 6.71 4.36 2.59
CA ALA A 18 6.69 5.80 2.82
C ALA A 18 5.79 6.51 1.79
N LEU A 19 5.95 6.17 0.51
CA LEU A 19 5.13 6.71 -0.59
C LEU A 19 3.64 6.38 -0.42
N LEU A 20 3.30 5.14 -0.08
CA LEU A 20 1.90 4.75 0.16
C LEU A 20 1.31 5.48 1.37
N LEU A 21 2.10 5.77 2.40
CA LEU A 21 1.66 6.56 3.56
C LEU A 21 1.40 8.02 3.17
N GLU A 22 2.28 8.62 2.36
CA GLU A 22 2.11 9.98 1.83
C GLU A 22 0.82 10.10 1.02
N VAL A 23 0.59 9.20 0.05
CA VAL A 23 -0.66 9.15 -0.72
C VAL A 23 -1.86 9.00 0.20
N ALA A 24 -1.80 8.12 1.21
CA ALA A 24 -2.91 7.95 2.12
C ALA A 24 -3.20 9.21 2.94
N ASN A 25 -2.17 9.96 3.35
CA ASN A 25 -2.31 11.22 4.07
C ASN A 25 -2.91 12.33 3.19
N GLU A 26 -2.45 12.49 1.94
CA GLU A 26 -3.01 13.48 1.00
C GLU A 26 -4.53 13.31 0.79
N HIS A 27 -4.97 12.05 0.65
CA HIS A 27 -6.39 11.70 0.49
C HIS A 27 -7.17 11.80 1.80
N ALA A 28 -6.51 11.63 2.96
CA ALA A 28 -7.14 11.82 4.27
C ALA A 28 -7.27 13.30 4.65
N GLU A 29 -6.32 14.15 4.25
CA GLU A 29 -6.37 15.60 4.44
C GLU A 29 -7.50 16.24 3.64
N HIS A 30 -7.76 15.74 2.41
CA HIS A 30 -8.95 16.14 1.62
C HIS A 30 -10.29 15.78 2.30
N LEU A 31 -10.30 14.77 3.15
CA LEU A 31 -11.46 14.45 4.00
C LEU A 31 -11.54 15.37 5.22
N SER A 32 -10.41 15.88 5.72
CA SER A 32 -10.28 16.54 7.03
C SER A 32 -11.02 17.87 7.16
N GLU A 33 -11.05 18.75 6.16
CA GLU A 33 -11.72 20.06 6.32
C GLU A 33 -13.23 19.93 6.57
N VAL A 34 -13.88 18.99 5.88
CA VAL A 34 -15.32 18.72 6.05
C VAL A 34 -15.55 17.69 7.16
N ALA A 35 -14.64 16.75 7.36
CA ALA A 35 -14.74 15.73 8.39
C ALA A 35 -14.50 16.27 9.80
N GLU A 36 -13.59 17.22 10.03
CA GLU A 36 -13.38 17.79 11.38
C GLU A 36 -14.64 18.46 11.92
N GLN A 37 -15.33 19.25 11.09
CA GLN A 37 -16.59 19.90 11.48
C GLN A 37 -17.69 18.86 11.76
N ARG A 38 -17.79 17.81 10.94
CA ARG A 38 -18.76 16.71 11.13
C ARG A 38 -18.42 15.81 12.32
N VAL A 39 -17.14 15.56 12.56
CA VAL A 39 -16.64 14.74 13.67
C VAL A 39 -16.83 15.47 15.00
N GLN A 40 -16.62 16.80 15.08
CA GLN A 40 -16.99 17.57 16.26
C GLN A 40 -18.50 17.51 16.55
N ALA A 41 -19.33 17.71 15.52
CA ALA A 41 -20.78 17.65 15.68
C ALA A 41 -21.29 16.23 16.06
N ALA A 42 -20.69 15.18 15.50
CA ALA A 42 -21.03 13.78 15.80
C ALA A 42 -20.43 13.29 17.13
N SER A 43 -19.25 13.77 17.52
CA SER A 43 -18.60 13.53 18.81
C SER A 43 -19.47 14.02 19.96
N GLN A 44 -20.04 15.24 19.84
CA GLN A 44 -20.96 15.79 20.83
C GLN A 44 -22.27 14.98 20.93
N LYS A 45 -22.73 14.38 19.83
CA LYS A 45 -24.01 13.66 19.77
C LYS A 45 -23.91 12.17 20.09
N TYR A 46 -22.75 11.54 19.87
CA TYR A 46 -22.58 10.08 19.96
C TYR A 46 -21.40 9.60 20.83
N MET A 47 -20.62 10.50 21.48
CA MET A 47 -19.43 10.14 22.28
C MET A 47 -18.43 9.21 21.55
N ILE A 48 -18.38 9.28 20.21
CA ILE A 48 -17.43 8.51 19.41
C ILE A 48 -16.15 9.35 19.28
N PHE A 49 -15.17 9.07 20.12
CA PHE A 49 -13.84 9.66 20.01
C PHE A 49 -13.02 8.84 18.99
N TYR A 50 -12.93 9.31 17.75
CA TYR A 50 -11.98 8.75 16.78
C TYR A 50 -10.56 9.16 17.21
N SER A 51 -9.90 8.31 18.01
CA SER A 51 -8.61 8.64 18.62
C SER A 51 -7.41 8.59 17.66
N LYS A 52 -7.58 8.00 16.46
CA LYS A 52 -6.56 7.99 15.39
C LYS A 52 -7.23 8.04 14.02
N LEU A 53 -7.47 9.26 13.52
CA LEU A 53 -7.92 9.52 12.15
C LEU A 53 -6.78 9.36 11.11
N THR A 54 -5.55 9.22 11.59
CA THR A 54 -4.33 9.12 10.79
C THR A 54 -4.28 7.79 10.02
N PRO A 55 -4.12 7.82 8.70
CA PRO A 55 -3.79 6.63 7.91
C PRO A 55 -2.54 5.92 8.42
N THR A 56 -2.45 4.62 8.15
CA THR A 56 -1.27 3.81 8.47
C THR A 56 -1.04 2.74 7.42
N VAL A 57 0.20 2.29 7.26
CA VAL A 57 0.57 1.23 6.32
C VAL A 57 1.17 0.05 7.10
N TYR A 58 0.46 -1.08 7.06
CA TYR A 58 0.95 -2.33 7.64
C TYR A 58 1.81 -3.08 6.63
N THR A 59 2.80 -3.82 7.13
CA THR A 59 3.71 -4.62 6.31
C THR A 59 3.53 -6.09 6.68
N SER A 60 3.35 -6.94 5.68
CA SER A 60 3.39 -8.41 5.83
C SER A 60 4.01 -9.02 4.58
N VAL A 61 4.26 -10.33 4.58
CA VAL A 61 4.84 -11.04 3.42
C VAL A 61 3.79 -11.97 2.81
N ARG A 62 3.88 -12.20 1.49
CA ARG A 62 3.12 -13.19 0.72
C ARG A 62 4.07 -13.95 -0.21
N ASP A 63 3.57 -15.01 -0.83
CA ASP A 63 4.36 -15.92 -1.66
C ASP A 63 5.13 -15.22 -2.79
N SER A 64 4.57 -14.15 -3.33
CA SER A 64 5.13 -13.41 -4.47
C SER A 64 5.73 -12.04 -4.11
N GLY A 65 5.81 -11.67 -2.82
CA GLY A 65 6.39 -10.38 -2.44
C GLY A 65 6.00 -9.83 -1.07
N VAL A 66 6.27 -8.54 -0.86
CA VAL A 66 5.94 -7.79 0.35
C VAL A 66 4.56 -7.14 0.17
N LEU A 67 3.63 -7.42 1.09
CA LEU A 67 2.29 -6.84 1.12
C LEU A 67 2.26 -5.62 2.04
N LEU A 68 2.01 -4.46 1.44
CA LEU A 68 1.78 -3.20 2.12
C LEU A 68 0.28 -2.89 2.12
N THR A 69 -0.35 -2.88 3.29
CA THR A 69 -1.78 -2.62 3.43
C THR A 69 -2.01 -1.23 4.00
N ILE A 70 -2.53 -0.33 3.18
CA ILE A 70 -2.96 1.00 3.61
C ILE A 70 -4.28 0.84 4.37
N ARG A 71 -4.36 1.40 5.59
CA ARG A 71 -5.59 1.51 6.36
C ARG A 71 -5.90 2.99 6.59
N TYR A 72 -7.09 3.42 6.16
CA TYR A 72 -7.54 4.81 6.27
C TYR A 72 -9.04 4.87 6.61
N LEU A 73 -9.50 6.03 7.12
CA LEU A 73 -10.91 6.25 7.40
C LEU A 73 -11.63 6.80 6.16
N CYS A 74 -12.83 6.30 5.89
CA CYS A 74 -13.70 6.85 4.85
C CYS A 74 -15.17 6.61 5.22
N GLU A 75 -16.07 7.50 4.78
CA GLU A 75 -17.51 7.25 4.89
C GLU A 75 -17.91 6.05 4.02
N PRO A 76 -18.81 5.15 4.47
CA PRO A 76 -19.15 3.93 3.73
C PRO A 76 -19.63 4.17 2.29
N ARG A 77 -20.36 5.27 2.07
CA ARG A 77 -20.87 5.65 0.73
C ARG A 77 -19.78 6.06 -0.25
N HIS A 78 -18.64 6.52 0.27
CA HIS A 78 -17.51 7.00 -0.52
C HIS A 78 -16.38 5.97 -0.63
N ARG A 79 -16.57 4.73 -0.14
CA ARG A 79 -15.54 3.69 -0.11
C ARG A 79 -14.93 3.44 -1.50
N ARG A 80 -15.76 3.17 -2.51
CA ARG A 80 -15.29 2.90 -3.88
C ARG A 80 -14.59 4.11 -4.52
N GLY A 81 -15.14 5.31 -4.32
CA GLY A 81 -14.56 6.54 -4.89
C GLY A 81 -13.20 6.87 -4.28
N THR A 82 -13.08 6.79 -2.96
CA THR A 82 -11.79 7.02 -2.27
C THR A 82 -10.77 5.94 -2.61
N GLU A 83 -11.19 4.68 -2.69
CA GLU A 83 -10.31 3.58 -3.07
C GLU A 83 -9.77 3.72 -4.50
N GLN A 84 -10.64 4.10 -5.45
CA GLN A 84 -10.22 4.39 -6.83
C GLN A 84 -9.21 5.54 -6.87
N ALA A 85 -9.51 6.66 -6.21
CA ALA A 85 -8.65 7.84 -6.22
C ALA A 85 -7.25 7.55 -5.64
N ILE A 86 -7.20 6.79 -4.54
CA ILE A 86 -5.94 6.34 -3.93
C ILE A 86 -5.20 5.42 -4.89
N TRP A 87 -5.86 4.41 -5.48
CA TRP A 87 -5.21 3.51 -6.44
C TRP A 87 -4.64 4.21 -7.66
N GLU A 88 -5.40 5.12 -8.28
CA GLU A 88 -4.91 5.89 -9.43
C GLU A 88 -3.67 6.73 -9.06
N THR A 89 -3.64 7.29 -7.85
CA THR A 89 -2.48 8.03 -7.35
C THR A 89 -1.29 7.10 -7.13
N ILE A 90 -1.50 5.94 -6.50
CA ILE A 90 -0.46 4.91 -6.31
C ILE A 90 0.13 4.51 -7.67
N LEU A 91 -0.69 4.18 -8.66
CA LEU A 91 -0.22 3.74 -9.98
C LEU A 91 0.63 4.83 -10.67
N ARG A 92 0.22 6.10 -10.59
CA ARG A 92 0.99 7.24 -11.13
C ARG A 92 2.32 7.44 -10.41
N GLN A 93 2.33 7.26 -9.09
CA GLN A 93 3.54 7.42 -8.28
C GLN A 93 4.52 6.26 -8.52
N LEU A 94 4.03 5.02 -8.51
CA LEU A 94 4.86 3.84 -8.80
C LEU A 94 5.47 3.88 -10.20
N ALA A 95 4.74 4.39 -11.20
CA ALA A 95 5.27 4.55 -12.55
C ALA A 95 6.50 5.48 -12.65
N GLN A 96 6.73 6.34 -11.64
CA GLN A 96 7.90 7.23 -11.58
C GLN A 96 9.11 6.58 -10.90
N HIS A 97 8.95 5.37 -10.35
CA HIS A 97 9.97 4.66 -9.58
C HIS A 97 10.33 3.33 -10.25
N SER A 98 11.53 3.23 -10.82
CA SER A 98 12.03 1.99 -11.42
C SER A 98 12.39 0.90 -10.40
N ASP A 99 12.56 1.30 -9.14
CA ASP A 99 12.96 0.48 -7.99
C ASP A 99 11.76 -0.07 -7.19
N ILE A 100 10.53 0.17 -7.65
CA ILE A 100 9.32 -0.37 -7.03
C ILE A 100 8.45 -1.00 -8.12
N GLN A 101 8.19 -2.30 -7.99
CA GLN A 101 7.43 -3.08 -8.96
C GLN A 101 6.28 -3.81 -8.26
N LEU A 102 5.10 -3.76 -8.87
CA LEU A 102 3.96 -4.54 -8.40
C LEU A 102 4.22 -6.02 -8.62
N ALA A 103 3.98 -6.82 -7.58
CA ALA A 103 4.12 -8.25 -7.67
C ALA A 103 2.93 -8.86 -8.42
N TYR A 104 3.25 -9.90 -9.18
CA TYR A 104 2.32 -10.82 -9.79
C TYR A 104 2.87 -12.23 -9.58
N PRO A 105 2.01 -13.26 -9.59
CA PRO A 105 2.46 -14.65 -9.51
C PRO A 105 3.54 -14.92 -10.56
N THR A 106 4.75 -15.21 -10.09
CA THR A 106 5.94 -15.38 -10.95
C THR A 106 6.63 -16.69 -10.60
N GLN A 107 7.12 -17.38 -11.63
CA GLN A 107 7.93 -18.59 -11.48
C GLN A 107 9.30 -18.37 -12.11
N ARG A 108 10.36 -18.61 -11.33
CA ARG A 108 11.74 -18.51 -11.82
C ARG A 108 12.26 -19.90 -12.19
N PHE A 109 12.67 -20.06 -13.44
CA PHE A 109 13.42 -21.22 -13.89
C PHE A 109 14.92 -20.94 -13.72
N TYR A 110 15.66 -21.88 -13.15
CA TYR A 110 17.12 -21.84 -13.11
C TYR A 110 17.68 -23.14 -13.70
N THR A 111 18.71 -23.00 -14.53
CA THR A 111 19.47 -24.14 -15.04
C THR A 111 20.75 -24.23 -14.24
N LEU A 112 20.99 -25.38 -13.60
CA LEU A 112 22.26 -25.63 -12.93
C LEU A 112 23.38 -25.73 -13.99
N PRO A 113 24.54 -25.10 -13.77
CA PRO A 113 25.69 -25.31 -14.65
C PRO A 113 26.06 -26.80 -14.62
N THR A 114 26.06 -27.44 -15.79
CA THR A 114 26.50 -28.83 -15.91
C THR A 114 28.00 -28.86 -15.62
N SER A 115 28.41 -29.43 -14.49
CA SER A 115 29.80 -29.82 -14.30
C SER A 115 30.14 -30.85 -15.36
N SER A 116 31.03 -30.50 -16.29
CA SER A 116 31.58 -31.47 -17.24
C SER A 116 32.29 -32.57 -16.45
N PRO A 117 31.92 -33.86 -16.58
CA PRO A 117 32.70 -34.93 -16.01
C PRO A 117 33.94 -35.10 -16.89
N GLY A 118 35.06 -34.51 -16.47
CA GLY A 118 36.25 -34.48 -17.33
C GLY A 118 37.47 -33.79 -16.72
N GLU A 119 37.81 -34.11 -15.48
CA GLU A 119 39.21 -34.01 -15.03
C GLU A 119 39.52 -35.25 -14.18
N SER A 120 39.80 -36.34 -14.90
CA SER A 120 40.54 -37.48 -14.37
C SER A 120 42.02 -37.16 -14.54
N ALA A 121 42.74 -37.00 -13.43
CA ALA A 121 44.19 -37.09 -13.37
C ALA A 121 44.56 -38.31 -12.51
#